data_AF-A0A2S1NB72-F1
#
_entry.id   AF-A0A2S1NB72-F1
#
_cell.length_a   1.000
_cell.length_b   1.000
_cell.length_c   1.000
_cell.angle_alpha   90.00
_cell.angle_beta   90.00
_cell.angle_gamma   90.00
#
_symmetry.space_group_name_H-M   'P 1'
#
loop_
_entity.id
_entity.type
_entity.pdbx_description
1 polymer ?
#
loop_
_entity_poly.entity_id
_entity_poly.type
_entity_poly.pdbx_seq_one_letter_code
_entity_poly.pdbx_strand_id
1 'polypeptide(L)' 'IIKALKEPPRDRKKQKNIKHSGSGSMDEIISIARQMRHWSLARELSGTIKEILGT' A
#
# COMPACT_ATOMS: atom_id res chain seq x y z
N ILE A 1 -2.91 1.85 -2.05
CA ILE A 1 -2.88 0.52 -1.40
C ILE A 1 -4.21 -0.21 -1.59
N ILE A 2 -5.33 0.22 -0.96
CA ILE A 2 -6.64 -0.50 -1.04
C ILE A 2 -7.11 -0.79 -2.48
N LYS A 3 -6.95 0.17 -3.41
CA LYS A 3 -7.29 -0.03 -4.83
C LYS A 3 -6.50 -1.17 -5.49
N ALA A 4 -5.23 -1.35 -5.11
CA ALA A 4 -4.38 -2.42 -5.63
C ALA A 4 -4.64 -3.78 -4.96
N LEU A 5 -5.21 -3.77 -3.75
CA LEU A 5 -5.71 -4.98 -3.09
C LEU A 5 -7.07 -5.43 -3.66
N LYS A 6 -7.63 -4.70 -4.64
CA LYS A 6 -8.96 -4.93 -5.25
C LYS A 6 -10.09 -5.03 -4.22
N GLU A 7 -9.89 -4.40 -3.07
CA GLU A 7 -10.86 -4.39 -1.99
C GLU A 7 -11.80 -3.19 -2.13
N PRO A 8 -13.06 -3.32 -1.66
CA PRO A 8 -13.99 -2.21 -1.66
C PRO A 8 -13.46 -1.04 -0.80
N PRO A 9 -13.79 0.22 -1.16
CA PRO A 9 -13.40 1.36 -0.36
C PRO A 9 -14.03 1.26 1.03
N ARG A 10 -13.19 1.34 2.06
CA ARG A 10 -13.65 1.24 3.46
C ARG A 10 -14.20 2.55 3.98
N ASP A 11 -15.31 2.47 4.72
CA ASP A 11 -15.82 3.59 5.52
C ASP A 11 -14.94 3.75 6.78
N ARG A 12 -14.03 4.73 6.73
CA ARG A 12 -13.05 5.00 7.79
C ARG A 12 -13.69 5.43 9.13
N LYS A 13 -14.98 5.80 9.15
CA LYS A 13 -15.67 6.34 10.35
C LYS A 13 -16.41 5.27 11.15
N LYS A 14 -16.97 4.25 10.49
CA LYS A 14 -17.82 3.24 11.15
C LYS A 14 -17.04 2.05 11.73
N GLN A 15 -15.99 1.60 11.05
CA GLN A 15 -15.22 0.43 11.47
C GLN A 15 -13.73 0.74 11.41
N LYS A 16 -13.04 0.52 12.54
CA LYS A 16 -11.58 0.63 12.66
C LYS A 16 -10.95 -0.75 12.54
N ASN A 17 -9.73 -0.82 12.00
CA ASN A 17 -8.88 -2.03 11.95
C ASN A 17 -9.49 -3.24 11.22
N ILE A 18 -10.23 -3.01 10.13
CA ILE A 18 -10.66 -4.10 9.24
C ILE A 18 -9.42 -4.81 8.71
N LYS A 19 -9.36 -6.15 8.87
CA LYS A 19 -8.29 -6.96 8.32
C LYS A 19 -8.42 -6.99 6.80
N HIS A 20 -7.34 -6.62 6.12
CA HIS A 20 -7.22 -6.72 4.68
C HIS A 20 -6.72 -8.13 4.33
N SER A 21 -7.34 -8.77 3.34
CA SER A 21 -6.98 -10.11 2.85
C SER A 21 -6.65 -10.13 1.37
N GLY A 22 -6.81 -9.00 0.68
CA GLY A 22 -6.43 -8.83 -0.72
C GLY A 22 -4.93 -9.05 -0.91
N SER A 23 -4.59 -9.66 -2.04
CA SER A 23 -3.21 -9.78 -2.52
C SER A 23 -3.08 -8.99 -3.83
N GLY A 24 -2.05 -8.13 -3.89
CA GLY A 24 -1.69 -7.37 -5.09
C GLY A 24 -0.49 -7.98 -5.79
N SER A 25 -0.34 -7.71 -7.09
CA SER A 25 0.85 -8.15 -7.84
C SER A 25 2.08 -7.31 -7.46
N MET A 26 3.28 -7.89 -7.61
CA MET A 26 4.53 -7.19 -7.29
C MET A 26 4.71 -5.95 -8.18
N ASP A 27 4.29 -6.00 -9.44
CA ASP A 27 4.37 -4.87 -10.37
C ASP A 27 3.50 -3.68 -9.92
N GLU A 28 2.29 -3.95 -9.42
CA GLU A 28 1.43 -2.92 -8.85
C GLU A 28 2.07 -2.29 -7.60
N ILE A 29 2.69 -3.09 -6.73
CA ILE A 29 3.40 -2.60 -5.54
C ILE A 29 4.57 -1.71 -5.93
N ILE A 30 5.35 -2.09 -6.95
CA ILE A 30 6.47 -1.29 -7.46
C ILE A 30 5.96 0.04 -8.03
N SER A 31 4.83 0.03 -8.75
CA SER A 31 4.22 1.23 -9.31
C SER A 31 3.77 2.21 -8.20
N ILE A 32 3.13 1.68 -7.14
CA ILE A 32 2.73 2.48 -5.96
C ILE A 32 3.96 3.02 -5.23
N ALA A 33 5.02 2.21 -5.08
CA ALA A 33 6.27 2.63 -4.45
C ALA A 33 6.93 3.78 -5.21
N ARG A 34 6.88 3.76 -6.54
CA ARG A 34 7.36 4.87 -7.37
C ARG A 34 6.54 6.14 -7.18
N GLN A 35 5.21 6.03 -7.09
CA GLN A 35 4.34 7.18 -6.81
C GLN A 35 4.56 7.73 -5.40
N MET A 36 4.72 6.87 -4.39
CA MET A 36 4.90 7.26 -2.99
C MET A 36 6.33 7.70 -2.64
N ARG A 37 7.27 7.60 -3.59
CA ARG A 37 8.69 7.90 -3.36
C ARG A 37 8.94 9.31 -2.82
N HIS A 38 8.14 10.29 -3.20
CA HIS A 38 8.27 11.67 -2.71
C HIS A 38 7.85 11.85 -1.25
N TRP A 39 7.10 10.90 -0.68
CA TRP A 39 6.71 10.90 0.74
C TRP A 39 7.55 9.95 1.58
N SER A 40 8.28 9.02 0.95
CA SER A 40 9.19 8.10 1.62
C SER A 40 10.54 8.78 1.87
N LEU A 41 11.09 8.59 3.07
CA LEU A 41 12.45 9.02 3.43
C LEU A 41 13.51 7.96 3.09
N ALA A 42 13.10 6.84 2.48
CA ALA A 42 14.01 5.76 2.11
C ALA A 42 14.96 6.19 0.98
N ARG A 43 16.25 5.90 1.16
CA ARG A 43 17.28 6.13 0.13
C ARG A 43 17.07 5.24 -1.11
N GLU A 44 16.68 4.00 -0.87
CA GLU A 44 16.49 2.97 -1.90
C GLU A 44 15.01 2.62 -2.09
N LEU A 45 14.62 2.27 -3.32
CA LEU A 45 13.25 1.89 -3.65
C LEU A 45 12.77 0.65 -2.86
N SER A 46 13.70 -0.24 -2.50
CA SER A 46 13.42 -1.41 -1.67
C SER A 46 12.90 -1.04 -0.28
N GLY A 47 13.31 0.12 0.26
CA GLY A 47 12.77 0.65 1.52
C GLY A 47 11.32 1.07 1.38
N THR A 48 11.00 1.86 0.35
CA THR A 48 9.63 2.31 0.05
C THR A 48 8.68 1.14 -0.20
N ILE A 49 9.17 0.08 -0.87
CA ILE A 49 8.39 -1.16 -1.08
C ILE A 49 8.07 -1.85 0.25
N LYS A 50 9.05 -1.97 1.16
CA LYS A 50 8.84 -2.59 2.48
C LYS A 50 7.89 -1.78 3.36
N GLU A 51 7.93 -0.46 3.29
CA GLU A 51 6.98 0.43 3.99
C GLU A 51 5.53 0.19 3.54
N ILE A 52 5.32 0.07 2.22
CA ILE A 52 3.99 -0.18 1.65
C ILE A 52 3.47 -1.59 1.99
N LEU A 53 4.35 -2.58 2.09
CA LEU A 53 3.95 -3.94 2.47
C LEU A 53 3.68 -4.10 3.97
N GLY A 54 4.23 -3.23 4.81
CA GLY A 54 4.06 -3.27 6.27
C GLY A 54 2.92 -2.40 6.82
N THR A 55 2.14 -1.73 5.95
CA THR A 55 1.03 -0.83 6.32
C THR A 55 -0.33 -1.52 6.28
#